data_AF-A0A522MWX8-F1
#
_entry.id   AF-A0A522MWX8-F1
#
_cell.length_a   1.000
_cell.length_b   1.000
_cell.length_c   1.000
_cell.angle_alpha   90.00
_cell.angle_beta   90.00
_cell.angle_gamma   90.00
#
_symmetry.space_group_name_H-M   'P 1'
#
loop_
_entity.id
_entity.type
_entity.pdbx_description
1 polymer ?
#
loop_
_entity_poly.entity_id
_entity_poly.type
_entity_poly.pdbx_seq_one_letter_code
_entity_poly.pdbx_strand_id
1 'polypeptide(L)'
;MDEPGTVTVDGVTLTLVVVRKRVRNLNARLRGSTISLSVPYHASRSEIDAAIPELARTLLRRARARQVNGEEDALALARRVAARFPQPPEVHGVAFVTTQRSQWGSYSPASRTIR
;
A
#
# COMPACT_ATOMS: atom_id res chain seq x y z
N MET A 1 -22.43 -16.17 -8.33
CA MET A 1 -21.17 -15.59 -8.82
C MET A 1 -21.54 -14.16 -9.16
N ASP A 2 -21.11 -13.19 -8.34
CA ASP A 2 -21.46 -11.79 -8.62
C ASP A 2 -20.64 -11.32 -9.83
N GLU A 3 -21.27 -10.60 -10.76
CA GLU A 3 -20.65 -10.14 -12.00
C GLU A 3 -19.42 -9.25 -11.72
N PRO A 4 -18.38 -9.30 -12.57
CA PRO A 4 -17.25 -8.40 -12.44
C PRO A 4 -17.70 -6.95 -12.62
N GLY A 5 -17.52 -6.15 -11.57
CA GLY A 5 -17.78 -4.72 -11.59
C GLY A 5 -16.50 -3.91 -11.84
N THR A 6 -16.64 -2.59 -11.82
CA THR A 6 -15.49 -1.66 -11.82
C THR A 6 -15.59 -0.70 -10.65
N VAL A 7 -14.44 -0.32 -10.10
CA VAL A 7 -14.35 0.73 -9.08
C VAL A 7 -13.24 1.71 -9.45
N THR A 8 -13.52 3.01 -9.34
CA THR A 8 -12.53 4.07 -9.55
C THR A 8 -12.19 4.71 -8.21
N VAL A 9 -10.90 4.68 -7.84
CA VAL A 9 -10.39 5.25 -6.59
C VAL A 9 -9.15 6.08 -6.90
N ASP A 10 -9.16 7.34 -6.46
CA ASP A 10 -8.05 8.28 -6.63
C ASP A 10 -7.57 8.36 -8.10
N GLY A 11 -8.51 8.31 -9.05
CA GLY A 11 -8.23 8.35 -10.50
C GLY A 11 -7.80 7.01 -11.13
N VAL A 12 -7.67 5.95 -10.33
CA VAL A 12 -7.31 4.60 -10.82
C VAL A 12 -8.56 3.73 -10.92
N THR A 13 -8.85 3.23 -12.11
CA THR A 13 -9.95 2.27 -12.34
C THR A 13 -9.43 0.85 -12.17
N LEU A 14 -10.13 0.07 -11.33
CA LEU A 14 -9.84 -1.32 -11.03
C LEU A 14 -11.01 -2.21 -11.41
N THR A 15 -10.70 -3.41 -11.90
CA THR A 15 -11.68 -4.49 -12.01
C THR A 15 -11.99 -5.01 -10.60
N LEU A 16 -13.26 -5.05 -10.26
CA LEU A 16 -13.76 -5.49 -8.96
C LEU A 16 -14.37 -6.88 -9.07
N VAL A 17 -13.83 -7.83 -8.29
CA VAL A 17 -14.36 -9.19 -8.18
C VAL A 17 -14.78 -9.43 -6.73
N VAL A 18 -16.07 -9.60 -6.48
CA VAL A 18 -16.62 -9.89 -5.14
C VAL A 18 -17.02 -11.36 -5.06
N VAL A 19 -16.50 -12.06 -4.06
CA VAL A 19 -16.81 -13.48 -3.83
C VAL A 19 -17.25 -13.67 -2.38
N ARG A 20 -18.46 -14.19 -2.21
CA ARG A 20 -18.97 -14.62 -0.91
C ARG A 20 -18.28 -15.92 -0.47
N LYS A 21 -17.69 -15.94 0.73
CA LYS A 21 -16.94 -17.07 1.29
C LYS A 21 -17.18 -17.22 2.79
N ARG A 22 -16.86 -18.41 3.32
CA ARG A 22 -16.78 -18.66 4.78
C ARG A 22 -15.51 -18.01 5.35
N VAL A 23 -15.56 -16.70 5.54
CA VAL A 23 -14.51 -15.89 6.16
C VAL A 23 -15.09 -15.07 7.30
N ARG A 24 -14.25 -14.74 8.29
CA ARG A 24 -14.66 -13.92 9.44
C ARG A 24 -14.76 -12.43 9.10
N ASN A 25 -13.85 -11.94 8.25
CA ASN A 25 -13.71 -10.53 7.90
C ASN A 25 -13.83 -10.34 6.38
N LEU A 26 -14.12 -9.11 5.94
CA LEU A 26 -13.91 -8.71 4.55
C LEU A 26 -12.41 -8.70 4.27
N ASN A 27 -11.97 -9.52 3.32
CA ASN A 27 -10.58 -9.60 2.91
C ASN A 27 -10.44 -9.10 1.48
N ALA A 28 -9.44 -8.27 1.20
CA ALA A 28 -9.16 -7.78 -0.15
C ALA A 28 -7.73 -8.11 -0.59
N ARG A 29 -7.56 -8.36 -1.89
CA ARG A 29 -6.25 -8.55 -2.53
C ARG A 29 -6.23 -7.78 -3.84
N LEU A 30 -5.07 -7.22 -4.18
CA LEU A 30 -4.83 -6.54 -5.46
C LEU A 30 -3.82 -7.36 -6.26
N ARG A 31 -4.17 -7.67 -7.52
CA ARG A 31 -3.29 -8.32 -8.51
C ARG A 31 -3.41 -7.55 -9.82
N GLY A 32 -2.33 -6.91 -10.25
CA GLY A 32 -2.39 -5.99 -11.39
C GLY A 32 -3.46 -4.91 -11.15
N SER A 33 -4.41 -4.81 -12.08
CA SER A 33 -5.56 -3.90 -12.03
C SER A 33 -6.82 -4.52 -11.40
N THR A 34 -6.74 -5.74 -10.84
CA THR A 34 -7.91 -6.43 -10.26
C THR A 34 -7.86 -6.43 -8.74
N ILE A 35 -8.91 -5.89 -8.12
CA ILE A 35 -9.19 -6.08 -6.69
C ILE A 35 -10.18 -7.23 -6.50
N SER A 36 -9.78 -8.22 -5.70
CA SER A 36 -10.62 -9.35 -5.32
C SER A 36 -11.02 -9.24 -3.85
N LEU A 37 -12.32 -9.22 -3.56
CA LEU A 37 -12.88 -9.24 -2.22
C LEU A 37 -13.44 -10.61 -1.87
N SER A 38 -13.01 -11.16 -0.74
CA SER A 38 -13.65 -12.29 -0.07
C SER A 38 -14.52 -11.76 1.06
N VAL A 39 -15.82 -11.97 0.96
CA VAL A 39 -16.83 -11.35 1.82
C VAL A 39 -17.55 -12.44 2.63
N PRO A 40 -17.76 -12.27 3.95
CA PRO A 40 -18.58 -13.18 4.74
C PRO A 40 -20.00 -13.33 4.16
N TYR A 41 -20.62 -14.50 4.32
CA TYR A 41 -21.99 -14.71 3.83
C TYR A 41 -23.03 -13.76 4.44
N HIS A 42 -22.81 -13.32 5.68
CA HIS A 42 -23.73 -12.46 6.43
C HIS A 42 -23.50 -10.95 6.22
N ALA A 43 -22.41 -10.55 5.55
CA ALA A 43 -22.12 -9.13 5.36
C ALA A 43 -23.19 -8.47 4.48
N SER A 44 -23.66 -7.29 4.87
CA SER A 44 -24.69 -6.59 4.08
C SER A 44 -24.08 -5.98 2.81
N ARG A 45 -24.91 -5.66 1.82
CA ARG A 45 -24.42 -4.97 0.61
C ARG A 45 -23.85 -3.59 0.94
N SER A 46 -24.50 -2.84 1.83
CA SER A 46 -24.04 -1.52 2.26
C SER A 46 -22.69 -1.58 3.00
N GLU A 47 -22.45 -2.59 3.83
CA GLU A 47 -21.17 -2.80 4.49
C GLU A 47 -20.05 -3.06 3.47
N ILE A 48 -20.32 -3.86 2.44
CA ILE A 48 -19.37 -4.16 1.37
C ILE A 48 -19.06 -2.88 0.57
N ASP A 49 -20.10 -2.18 0.13
CA ASP A 49 -19.98 -0.97 -0.68
C ASP A 49 -19.21 0.12 0.07
N ALA A 50 -19.44 0.27 1.38
CA ALA A 50 -18.70 1.21 2.23
C ALA A 50 -17.22 0.83 2.39
N ALA A 51 -16.90 -0.47 2.45
CA ALA A 51 -15.53 -0.94 2.65
C ALA A 51 -14.66 -0.91 1.38
N ILE A 52 -15.27 -1.03 0.19
CA ILE A 52 -14.54 -1.14 -1.09
C ILE A 52 -13.54 0.01 -1.31
N PRO A 53 -13.92 1.30 -1.19
CA PRO A 53 -13.00 2.41 -1.48
C PRO A 53 -11.78 2.44 -0.54
N GLU A 54 -11.98 2.15 0.74
CA GLU A 54 -10.89 2.15 1.73
C GLU A 54 -9.91 0.99 1.49
N LEU A 55 -10.44 -0.21 1.21
CA LEU A 55 -9.63 -1.38 0.91
C LEU A 55 -8.84 -1.19 -0.39
N ALA A 56 -9.48 -0.66 -1.44
CA ALA A 56 -8.84 -0.35 -2.70
C ALA A 56 -7.73 0.69 -2.54
N ARG A 57 -8.01 1.81 -1.86
CA ARG A 57 -7.00 2.84 -1.58
C ARG A 57 -5.81 2.29 -0.81
N THR A 58 -6.06 1.49 0.23
CA THR A 58 -5.02 0.85 1.02
C THR A 58 -4.12 -0.04 0.16
N LEU A 59 -4.72 -0.86 -0.70
CA LEU A 59 -3.99 -1.79 -1.56
C LEU A 59 -3.20 -1.07 -2.66
N LEU A 60 -3.77 -0.03 -3.27
CA LEU A 60 -3.10 0.82 -4.24
C LEU A 60 -1.88 1.51 -3.62
N ARG A 61 -2.02 2.11 -2.43
CA ARG A 61 -0.90 2.72 -1.69
C ARG A 61 0.21 1.71 -1.40
N ARG A 62 -0.14 0.49 -0.97
CA ARG A 62 0.84 -0.58 -0.74
C ARG A 62 1.50 -1.08 -2.02
N ALA A 63 0.78 -1.12 -3.15
CA ALA A 63 1.35 -1.47 -4.44
C ALA A 63 2.35 -0.41 -4.91
N ARG A 64 1.96 0.87 -4.82
CA ARG A 64 2.85 1.98 -5.17
C ARG A 64 4.08 2.03 -4.27
N ALA A 65 3.93 1.86 -2.96
CA ALA A 65 5.06 1.81 -2.03
C ALA A 65 6.04 0.68 -2.38
N ARG A 66 5.54 -0.51 -2.75
CA ARG A 66 6.39 -1.61 -3.22
C ARG A 66 7.12 -1.28 -4.52
N GLN A 67 6.45 -0.62 -5.46
CA GLN A 67 7.08 -0.19 -6.70
C GLN A 67 8.21 0.81 -6.42
N VAL A 68 7.91 1.88 -5.68
CA VAL A 68 8.90 2.93 -5.36
C VAL A 68 10.06 2.35 -4.54
N ASN A 69 9.81 1.41 -3.62
CA ASN A 69 10.88 0.76 -2.86
C ASN A 69 11.73 -0.22 -3.69
N GLY A 70 11.25 -0.63 -4.86
CA GLY A 70 12.03 -1.38 -5.83
C GLY A 70 12.86 -0.48 -6.76
N GLU A 71 12.61 0.83 -6.75
CA GLU A 71 13.41 1.81 -7.49
C GLU A 71 14.62 2.22 -6.64
N GLU A 72 15.84 2.19 -7.20
CA GLU A 72 17.07 2.48 -6.44
C GLU A 72 17.37 3.98 -6.28
N ASP A 73 16.64 4.84 -7.00
CA ASP A 73 16.88 6.29 -7.08
C ASP A 73 16.81 6.98 -5.70
N ALA A 74 15.89 6.51 -4.85
CA ALA A 74 15.69 7.07 -3.52
C ALA A 74 16.90 6.83 -2.60
N LEU A 75 17.51 5.63 -2.66
CA LEU A 75 18.71 5.31 -1.88
C LEU A 75 19.91 6.13 -2.36
N ALA A 76 20.09 6.24 -3.67
CA ALA A 76 21.17 7.03 -4.25
C ALA A 76 21.06 8.51 -3.84
N LEU A 77 19.84 9.08 -3.89
CA LEU A 77 19.58 10.44 -3.44
C LEU A 77 19.90 10.61 -1.95
N ALA A 78 19.41 9.71 -1.09
CA ALA A 78 19.64 9.78 0.35
C ALA A 78 21.14 9.75 0.69
N ARG A 79 21.92 8.89 0.03
CA ARG A 79 23.38 8.86 0.20
C ARG A 79 24.06 10.15 -0.24
N ARG A 80 23.64 10.74 -1.37
CA ARG A 80 24.17 12.04 -1.83
C ARG A 80 23.87 13.15 -0.83
N VAL A 81 22.70 13.13 -0.18
CA VAL A 81 22.35 14.11 0.86
C VAL A 81 23.15 13.86 2.14
N ALA A 82 23.26 12.61 2.58
CA ALA A 82 24.03 12.22 3.77
C ALA A 82 25.51 12.62 3.69
N ALA A 83 26.11 12.52 2.50
CA ALA A 83 27.49 12.93 2.26
C ALA A 83 27.76 14.44 2.46
N ARG A 84 26.72 15.27 2.57
CA ARG A 84 26.87 16.72 2.82
C ARG A 84 27.07 17.07 4.29
N PHE A 85 26.84 16.13 5.20
CA PHE A 85 27.00 16.37 6.63
C PHE A 85 28.48 16.24 7.05
N PRO A 86 28.97 17.03 8.03
CA PRO A 86 30.36 16.92 8.50
C PRO A 86 30.75 15.53 9.02
N GLN A 87 29.78 14.82 9.61
CA GLN A 87 29.88 13.41 9.98
C GLN A 87 28.75 12.66 9.25
N PRO A 88 28.99 12.16 8.03
CA PRO A 88 27.95 11.55 7.21
C PRO A 88 27.34 10.32 7.90
N PRO A 89 26.01 10.27 8.11
CA PRO A 89 25.36 9.05 8.56
C PRO A 89 25.40 8.01 7.43
N GLU A 90 25.63 6.75 7.80
CA GLU A 90 25.50 5.66 6.84
C GLU A 90 24.03 5.39 6.49
N VAL A 91 23.73 5.27 5.20
CA VAL A 91 22.39 4.92 4.72
C VAL A 91 22.45 3.63 3.91
N HIS A 92 21.91 2.56 4.50
CA HIS A 92 21.85 1.23 3.90
C HIS A 92 20.56 1.01 3.12
N GLY A 93 19.48 1.70 3.49
CA GLY A 93 18.19 1.56 2.82
C GLY A 93 17.30 2.80 2.97
N VAL A 94 16.39 2.96 2.01
CA VAL A 94 15.29 3.91 2.05
C VAL A 94 14.03 3.14 1.70
N ALA A 95 12.98 3.28 2.50
CA ALA A 95 11.73 2.59 2.26
C ALA A 95 10.54 3.51 2.55
N PHE A 96 9.73 3.77 1.54
CA PHE A 96 8.42 4.35 1.71
C PHE A 96 7.52 3.38 2.46
N VAL A 97 7.08 3.78 3.65
CA VAL A 97 6.15 3.02 4.49
C VAL A 97 4.77 3.69 4.54
N THR A 98 3.71 2.89 4.42
CA THR A 98 2.32 3.43 4.46
C THR A 98 1.75 3.52 5.87
N THR A 99 2.51 3.07 6.88
CA THR A 99 2.07 2.98 8.28
C THR A 99 2.48 4.19 9.11
N GLN A 100 3.41 5.02 8.64
CA GLN A 100 3.84 6.22 9.32
C GLN A 100 2.85 7.35 9.04
N ARG A 101 2.04 7.71 10.04
CA ARG A 101 0.91 8.65 9.90
C ARG A 101 1.12 10.00 10.58
N SER A 102 2.10 10.11 11.48
CA SER A 102 2.33 11.30 12.32
C SER A 102 3.68 11.98 12.09
N GLN A 103 4.54 11.41 11.24
CA GLN A 103 5.89 11.90 11.01
C GLN A 103 6.22 11.83 9.52
N TRP A 104 7.06 12.77 9.08
CA TRP A 104 7.48 12.88 7.68
C TRP A 104 8.54 11.83 7.30
N GLY A 105 9.33 11.38 8.28
CA GLY A 105 10.39 10.41 8.09
C GLY A 105 10.96 9.98 9.43
N SER A 106 11.56 8.79 9.48
CA SER A 106 12.38 8.32 10.60
C SER A 106 13.67 7.69 10.10
N TYR A 107 14.75 7.85 10.86
CA TYR A 107 16.02 7.16 10.62
C TYR A 107 16.31 6.22 11.80
N SER A 108 16.64 4.96 11.50
CA SER A 108 16.99 3.97 12.52
C SER A 108 18.51 3.72 12.49
N PRO A 109 19.26 4.10 13.53
CA PRO A 109 20.70 3.83 13.60
C PRO A 109 21.03 2.32 13.56
N ALA A 110 20.17 1.49 14.17
CA ALA A 110 20.37 0.04 14.23
C ALA A 110 20.31 -0.64 12.85
N SER A 111 19.47 -0.13 11.94
CA SER A 111 19.28 -0.69 10.59
C SER A 111 19.80 0.23 9.48
N ARG A 112 20.32 1.41 9.84
CA ARG A 112 20.78 2.46 8.91
C ARG A 112 19.77 2.75 7.79
N THR A 113 18.48 2.68 8.14
CA THR A 113 17.36 2.75 7.19
C THR A 113 16.50 3.97 7.46
N ILE A 114 16.13 4.69 6.39
CA ILE A 114 15.16 5.79 6.41
C ILE A 114 13.77 5.25 6.04
N ARG A 115 12.73 5.63 6.78
CA ARG A 115 11.33 5.26 6.55
C ARG A 115 10.38 6.44 6.52
#